data_AF-A0A258YTB8-F1
#
_entry.id   AF-A0A258YTB8-F1
#
_cell.length_a   1.000
_cell.length_b   1.000
_cell.length_c   1.000
_cell.angle_alpha   90.00
_cell.angle_beta   90.00
_cell.angle_gamma   90.00
#
_symmetry.space_group_name_H-M   'P 1'
#
loop_
_entity.id
_entity.type
_entity.pdbx_description
1 polymer ?
#
loop_
_entity_poly.entity_id
_entity_poly.type
_entity_poly.pdbx_seq_one_letter_code
_entity_poly.pdbx_strand_id
1 'polypeptide(L)' 'NVEPRIFTFIEPNGLKVSGWYLTNAYATLTLRSTISAEIIDAFNAEYDIAIAYPTQTFYTGPIEKKQQPVMDDA' A
#
# COMPACT_ATOMS: atom_id res chain seq x y z
N ASN A 1 -26.22 -9.23 -13.62
CA ASN A 1 -24.77 -9.00 -13.55
C ASN A 1 -24.53 -8.15 -12.32
N VAL A 2 -23.72 -8.60 -11.35
CA VAL A 2 -23.47 -7.80 -10.13
C VAL A 2 -22.34 -6.85 -10.45
N GLU A 3 -22.57 -5.55 -10.26
CA GLU A 3 -21.55 -4.54 -10.52
C GLU A 3 -20.31 -4.75 -9.62
N PRO A 4 -19.09 -4.61 -10.16
CA PRO A 4 -17.89 -4.67 -9.37
C PRO A 4 -17.91 -3.62 -8.26
N ARG A 5 -17.53 -4.02 -7.04
CA ARG A 5 -17.40 -3.11 -5.91
C ARG A 5 -15.95 -2.75 -5.70
N ILE A 6 -15.66 -1.47 -5.67
CA ILE A 6 -14.31 -0.94 -5.46
C ILE A 6 -14.24 -0.30 -4.09
N PHE A 7 -13.22 -0.66 -3.32
CA PHE A 7 -12.93 -0.08 -2.01
C PHE A 7 -11.54 0.53 -2.02
N THR A 8 -11.40 1.70 -1.39
CA THR A 8 -10.12 2.41 -1.27
C THR A 8 -9.80 2.59 0.22
N PHE A 9 -8.61 2.15 0.61
CA PHE A 9 -8.13 2.22 1.99
C PHE A 9 -6.82 2.98 2.05
N ILE A 10 -6.62 3.78 3.10
CA ILE A 10 -5.35 4.43 3.37
C ILE A 10 -4.52 3.46 4.22
N GLU A 11 -3.35 3.07 3.71
CA GLU A 11 -2.37 2.21 4.36
C GLU A 11 -1.07 3.01 4.64
N PRO A 12 -0.17 2.53 5.53
CA PRO A 12 1.01 3.29 5.96
C PRO A 12 1.93 3.78 4.83
N ASN A 13 1.98 3.03 3.72
CA ASN A 13 2.84 3.35 2.57
C ASN A 13 2.09 4.00 1.40
N GLY A 14 0.76 4.11 1.44
CA GLY A 14 0.00 4.60 0.29
C GLY A 14 -1.49 4.26 0.33
N LEU A 15 -2.13 4.26 -0.84
CA LEU A 15 -3.54 3.94 -1.00
C LEU A 15 -3.71 2.54 -1.59
N LYS A 16 -4.55 1.72 -0.96
CA LYS A 16 -4.89 0.38 -1.43
C LYS A 16 -6.26 0.37 -2.08
N VAL A 17 -6.31 -0.04 -3.35
CA VAL A 17 -7.54 -0.26 -4.10
C VAL A 17 -7.86 -1.75 -4.10
N SER A 18 -9.05 -2.12 -3.63
CA SER A 18 -9.54 -3.51 -3.60
C SER A 18 -10.80 -3.64 -4.43
N GLY A 19 -10.75 -4.46 -5.49
CA GLY A 19 -11.88 -4.73 -6.37
C GLY A 19 -12.51 -6.09 -6.10
N TRP A 20 -13.83 -6.12 -5.93
CA TRP A 20 -14.62 -7.33 -5.79
C TRP A 20 -15.52 -7.46 -7.01
N TYR A 21 -15.39 -8.57 -7.73
CA TYR A 21 -16.20 -8.85 -8.92
C TYR A 21 -16.65 -10.30 -8.92
N LEU A 22 -17.81 -10.55 -9.52
CA LEU A 22 -18.33 -11.89 -9.70
C LEU A 22 -17.67 -12.53 -10.93
N THR A 23 -17.26 -13.79 -10.83
CA THR A 23 -16.68 -14.54 -11.95
C THR A 23 -17.29 -15.94 -12.03
N ASN A 24 -17.27 -16.52 -13.23
CA ASN A 24 -17.65 -17.91 -13.43
C ASN A 24 -16.43 -18.81 -13.09
N ALA A 25 -16.68 -19.96 -12.46
CA ALA A 25 -15.64 -20.84 -11.92
C ALA A 25 -14.56 -21.26 -12.96
N TYR A 26 -14.93 -21.38 -14.24
CA TYR A 26 -14.01 -21.81 -15.31
C TYR A 26 -13.11 -20.69 -15.87
N ALA A 27 -13.48 -19.42 -15.65
CA ALA A 27 -12.77 -18.26 -16.21
C ALA A 27 -12.10 -17.38 -15.14
N THR A 28 -12.12 -17.81 -13.88
CA THR A 28 -11.66 -17.01 -12.73
C THR A 28 -10.21 -16.56 -12.88
N LEU A 29 -9.30 -17.47 -13.25
CA LEU A 29 -7.88 -17.14 -13.35
C LEU A 29 -7.59 -16.20 -14.54
N THR A 30 -8.16 -16.51 -15.70
CA THR A 30 -7.99 -15.70 -16.91
C THR A 30 -8.50 -14.28 -16.70
N LEU A 31 -9.74 -14.14 -16.20
CA LEU A 31 -10.35 -12.84 -15.96
C LEU A 31 -9.54 -12.03 -14.92
N ARG A 32 -9.09 -12.67 -13.83
CA ARG A 32 -8.23 -12.01 -12.84
C ARG A 32 -6.93 -11.52 -13.46
N SER A 33 -6.28 -12.36 -14.26
CA SER A 33 -5.01 -12.02 -14.89
C SER A 33 -5.15 -10.85 -15.86
N THR A 34 -6.21 -10.84 -16.68
CA THR A 34 -6.50 -9.74 -17.61
C THR A 34 -6.75 -8.42 -16.88
N ILE A 35 -7.65 -8.42 -15.89
CA ILE A 35 -7.97 -7.22 -15.11
C ILE A 35 -6.72 -6.69 -14.40
N SER A 36 -5.92 -7.56 -13.79
CA SER A 36 -4.68 -7.13 -13.11
C SER A 36 -3.66 -6.53 -14.07
N ALA A 37 -3.51 -7.07 -15.29
CA ALA A 37 -2.62 -6.51 -16.29
C ALA A 37 -3.09 -5.13 -16.76
N GLU A 38 -4.37 -4.99 -17.10
CA GLU A 38 -4.96 -3.71 -17.53
C GLU A 38 -4.82 -2.61 -16.48
N ILE A 39 -5.00 -2.95 -15.20
CA ILE A 39 -4.84 -1.99 -14.09
C ILE A 39 -3.38 -1.50 -14.00
N ILE A 40 -2.40 -2.41 -14.15
CA ILE A 40 -0.98 -2.04 -14.10
C ILE A 40 -0.62 -1.17 -15.30
N ASP A 41 -1.08 -1.52 -16.50
CA ASP A 41 -0.84 -0.75 -17.71
C ASP A 41 -1.45 0.65 -17.61
N ALA A 42 -2.67 0.77 -17.06
CA ALA A 42 -3.31 2.06 -16.80
C ALA A 42 -2.52 2.90 -15.78
N PHE A 43 -2.02 2.30 -14.70
CA PHE A 43 -1.20 3.02 -13.72
C PHE A 43 0.15 3.48 -14.30
N ASN A 44 0.77 2.68 -15.17
CA ASN A 44 2.04 3.04 -15.81
C ASN A 44 1.88 4.08 -16.93
N ALA A 45 0.67 4.25 -17.46
CA ALA A 45 0.37 5.27 -18.48
C ALA A 45 0.34 6.68 -17.88
N GLU A 46 -0.02 6.80 -16.61
CA GLU A 46 -0.06 8.07 -15.88
C GLU A 46 1.30 8.39 -15.24
N TYR A 47 1.68 9.67 -15.24
CA TYR A 47 3.00 10.11 -14.77
C TYR A 47 3.04 10.53 -13.30
N ASP A 48 1.88 10.76 -12.69
CA ASP A 48 1.71 11.28 -11.33
C ASP A 48 1.45 10.18 -10.29
N ILE A 49 1.17 8.95 -10.73
CA ILE A 49 0.88 7.82 -9.87
C ILE A 49 2.08 6.87 -9.86
N ALA A 50 2.52 6.46 -8.67
CA ALA A 50 3.59 5.49 -8.49
C ALA A 50 3.12 4.32 -7.63
N ILE A 51 3.59 3.10 -7.95
CA ILE A 51 3.32 1.91 -7.15
C ILE A 51 4.08 2.02 -5.83
N ALA A 52 3.34 2.04 -4.72
CA ALA A 52 3.91 2.11 -3.38
C ALA A 52 4.62 0.79 -3.01
N TYR A 53 5.90 0.91 -2.66
CA TYR A 53 6.67 -0.18 -2.05
C TYR A 53 6.64 -0.04 -0.53
N PRO A 54 6.81 -1.14 0.23
CA PRO A 54 6.97 -1.03 1.68
C PRO A 54 8.24 -0.23 2.01
N THR A 55 8.06 0.94 2.62
CA THR A 55 9.17 1.83 3.01
C THR A 55 9.31 1.92 4.52
N GLN A 56 10.53 2.20 4.98
CA GLN A 56 10.82 2.44 6.39
C GLN A 56 11.67 3.71 6.51
N THR A 57 11.29 4.59 7.43
CA THR A 57 12.07 5.79 7.73
C THR A 57 13.19 5.43 8.70
N PHE A 58 14.43 5.47 8.23
CA PHE A 58 15.61 5.24 9.07
C PHE A 58 16.10 6.57 9.64
N TYR A 59 16.19 6.65 10.97
CA TYR A 59 16.82 7.76 11.66
C TYR A 59 18.31 7.46 11.84
N THR A 60 19.18 8.15 11.10
CA THR A 60 20.64 7.98 11.15
C THR A 60 21.35 9.02 12.03
N GLY A 61 20.60 9.80 12.82
CA GLY A 61 21.16 10.80 13.72
C GLY A 61 21.89 10.16 14.91
N PRO A 62 22.88 10.85 15.51
CA PRO A 62 23.50 10.39 16.75
C PRO A 62 22.42 10.27 17.83
N ILE A 63 22.30 9.10 18.45
CA ILE A 63 21.38 8.89 19.57
C ILE A 63 21.90 9.71 20.74
N GLU A 64 21.21 10.80 21.09
CA GLU A 64 21.52 11.56 22.29
C GLU A 64 21.39 10.63 23.50
N LYS A 65 22.50 10.49 24.25
CA LYS A 65 22.48 9.75 25.50
C LYS A 65 21.54 10.47 26.45
N LYS A 66 20.39 9.87 26.72
CA LYS A 66 19.42 10.35 27.72
C LYS A 66 20.17 10.59 29.03
N GLN A 67 20.40 11.84 29.38
CA GLN A 67 21.10 12.21 30.60
C GLN A 67 20.24 11.71 31.77
N GLN A 68 20.78 10.78 32.55
CA GLN A 68 20.09 10.27 33.73
C GLN A 68 19.83 11.44 34.67
N PRO A 69 18.60 11.61 35.19
CA PRO A 69 18.32 12.67 36.13
C PRO A 69 19.22 12.46 37.34
N VAL A 70 20.06 13.45 37.62
CA VAL A 70 20.85 13.48 38.85
C VAL A 70 19.83 13.56 39.98
N MET A 71 19.72 12.48 40.76
CA MET A 71 19.04 12.52 42.04
C MET A 71 19.88 13.44 42.94
N ASP A 72 19.38 14.66 43.17
CA ASP A 72 19.91 15.53 44.22
C ASP A 72 19.55 14.89 45.56
N ASP A 73 20.53 14.20 46.17
CA ASP A 73 20.50 13.85 47.58
C ASP A 73 20.83 15.12 48.39
N ALA A 74 19.79 15.76 48.95
CA ALA A 74 19.91 16.79 49.98
C ALA A 74 18.75 16.71 50.97
#